data_AF-A0A3M1BQR1-F1
#
_entry.id   AF-A0A3M1BQR1-F1
#
_cell.length_a   1.000
_cell.length_b   1.000
_cell.length_c   1.000
_cell.angle_alpha   90.00
_cell.angle_beta   90.00
_cell.angle_gamma   90.00
#
_symmetry.space_group_name_H-M   'P 1'
#
loop_
_entity.id
_entity.type
_entity.pdbx_description
1 polymer ?
#
loop_
_entity_poly.entity_id
_entity_poly.type
_entity_poly.pdbx_seq_one_letter_code
_entity_poly.pdbx_strand_id
1 'polypeptide(L)'
;MKIRFSEQFLKDAWRERGSFMISKGVTLEKIVEYAIEPDYIIQDPKYVNRQWRIKKVAGRCLKIVTESSDDILIVVTVFFLIEV
;
A
#
# COMPACT_ATOMS: atom_id res chain seq x y z
N MET A 1 -16.26 4.87 0.16
CA MET A 1 -15.13 3.93 -0.01
C MET A 1 -14.65 3.39 1.34
N LYS A 2 -14.80 2.09 1.58
CA LYS A 2 -14.24 1.39 2.75
C LYS A 2 -12.85 0.85 2.42
N ILE A 3 -11.92 0.82 3.38
CA ILE A 3 -10.58 0.24 3.19
C ILE A 3 -10.40 -0.97 4.09
N ARG A 4 -9.81 -2.04 3.54
CA ARG A 4 -9.44 -3.24 4.29
C ARG A 4 -8.06 -3.72 3.87
N PHE A 5 -7.39 -4.42 4.77
CA PHE A 5 -6.19 -5.16 4.46
C PHE A 5 -6.55 -6.58 4.06
N SER A 6 -5.88 -7.11 3.03
CA SER A 6 -5.98 -8.55 2.74
C SER A 6 -5.43 -9.38 3.90
N GLU A 7 -5.97 -10.59 4.12
CA GLU A 7 -5.44 -11.48 5.15
C GLU A 7 -3.96 -11.80 4.92
N GLN A 8 -3.60 -12.02 3.66
CA GLN A 8 -2.22 -12.30 3.24
C GLN A 8 -1.27 -11.16 3.60
N PHE A 9 -1.72 -9.91 3.46
CA PHE A 9 -0.94 -8.76 3.89
C PHE A 9 -0.66 -8.79 5.39
N LEU A 10 -1.68 -9.04 6.21
CA LEU A 10 -1.54 -9.02 7.67
C LEU A 10 -0.70 -10.20 8.18
N LYS A 11 -0.90 -11.39 7.63
CA LYS A 11 -0.21 -12.62 8.05
C LYS A 11 1.28 -12.62 7.70
N ASP A 12 1.62 -12.13 6.51
CA ASP A 12 2.97 -12.31 5.95
C ASP A 12 3.67 -10.97 5.81
N ALA A 13 3.19 -10.11 4.90
CA ALA A 13 3.88 -8.87 4.53
C ALA A 13 4.08 -7.90 5.70
N TRP A 14 3.05 -7.71 6.54
CA TRP A 14 3.10 -6.82 7.70
C TRP A 14 3.84 -7.47 8.86
N ARG A 15 3.69 -8.79 9.06
CA ARG A 15 4.43 -9.52 10.08
C ARG A 15 5.94 -9.46 9.86
N GLU A 16 6.39 -9.58 8.61
CA GLU A 16 7.82 -9.57 8.27
C GLU A 16 8.40 -8.15 8.25
N ARG A 17 7.66 -7.16 7.73
CA ARG A 17 8.20 -5.82 7.43
C ARG A 17 7.61 -4.70 8.27
N GLY A 18 6.62 -4.99 9.12
CA GLY A 18 5.87 -4.00 9.90
C GLY A 18 6.77 -3.18 10.82
N SER A 19 7.69 -3.82 11.55
CA SER A 19 8.65 -3.11 12.41
C SER A 19 9.52 -2.13 11.63
N PHE A 20 9.98 -2.53 10.43
CA PHE A 20 10.73 -1.65 9.53
C PHE A 20 9.85 -0.48 9.04
N MET A 21 8.62 -0.75 8.58
CA MET A 21 7.67 0.28 8.14
C MET A 21 7.39 1.30 9.24
N ILE A 22 7.15 0.84 10.47
CA ILE A 22 6.91 1.69 11.64
C ILE A 22 8.14 2.55 11.93
N SER A 23 9.35 2.01 11.86
CA SER A 23 10.60 2.80 12.00
C SER A 23 10.78 3.88 10.93
N LYS A 24 10.03 3.78 9.81
CA LYS A 24 9.98 4.79 8.74
C LYS A 24 8.71 5.67 8.82
N GLY A 25 7.96 5.60 9.92
CA GLY A 25 6.74 6.40 10.13
C GLY A 25 5.53 5.91 9.34
N VAL A 26 5.55 4.66 8.86
CA VAL A 26 4.45 4.05 8.10
C VAL A 26 3.71 3.06 9.00
N THR A 27 2.63 3.51 9.62
CA THR A 27 1.68 2.65 10.37
C THR A 27 0.57 2.14 9.46
N LEU A 28 -0.28 1.23 9.98
CA LEU A 28 -1.47 0.77 9.24
C LEU A 28 -2.42 1.94 8.93
N GLU A 29 -2.61 2.86 9.88
CA GLU A 29 -3.47 4.04 9.72
C GLU A 29 -2.92 4.95 8.62
N LYS A 30 -1.59 5.15 8.59
CA LYS A 30 -0.93 5.88 7.51
C LYS A 30 -1.06 5.19 6.16
N ILE A 31 -1.00 3.86 6.10
CA ILE A 31 -1.23 3.13 4.85
C ILE A 31 -2.66 3.37 4.34
N VAL A 32 -3.66 3.38 5.23
CA VAL A 32 -5.05 3.71 4.86
C VAL A 32 -5.13 5.13 4.31
N GLU A 33 -4.56 6.12 5.00
CA GLU A 33 -4.49 7.52 4.56
C GLU A 33 -3.85 7.64 3.17
N TYR A 34 -2.69 7.03 2.98
CA TYR A 34 -1.94 7.07 1.72
C TYR A 34 -2.61 6.30 0.59
N ALA A 35 -3.41 5.28 0.92
CA ALA A 35 -4.23 4.58 -0.07
C ALA A 35 -5.41 5.44 -0.51
N ILE A 36 -5.96 6.33 0.32
CA ILE A 36 -7.02 7.26 -0.09
C ILE A 36 -6.43 8.42 -0.89
N GLU A 37 -5.34 9.01 -0.39
CA GLU A 37 -4.71 10.21 -0.93
C GLU A 37 -3.25 9.96 -1.36
N PRO A 38 -3.02 9.13 -2.40
CA PRO A 38 -1.70 8.92 -2.95
C PRO A 38 -1.25 10.13 -3.78
N ASP A 39 0.05 10.25 -3.99
CA ASP A 39 0.61 11.26 -4.90
C ASP A 39 0.43 10.82 -6.36
N TYR A 40 0.43 9.51 -6.61
CA TYR A 40 0.21 8.92 -7.94
C TYR A 40 -0.64 7.65 -7.86
N ILE A 41 -1.49 7.46 -8.88
CA ILE A 41 -2.22 6.22 -9.11
C ILE A 41 -1.80 5.68 -10.47
N ILE A 42 -1.32 4.44 -10.50
CA ILE A 42 -0.88 3.75 -11.71
C ILE A 42 -1.63 2.44 -11.81
N GLN A 43 -2.14 2.10 -12.99
CA GLN A 43 -2.76 0.79 -13.21
C GLN A 43 -1.70 -0.32 -13.11
N ASP A 44 -1.98 -1.42 -12.41
CA ASP A 44 -1.07 -2.56 -12.39
C ASP A 44 -1.02 -3.18 -13.80
N PRO A 45 0.16 -3.26 -14.45
CA PRO A 45 0.28 -3.76 -15.82
C PRO A 45 0.01 -5.26 -15.94
N LYS A 46 0.07 -6.01 -14.83
CA LYS A 46 -0.15 -7.46 -14.79
C LYS A 46 -1.58 -7.82 -14.37
N TYR A 47 -2.24 -6.98 -13.56
CA TYR A 47 -3.55 -7.27 -12.99
C TYR A 47 -4.53 -6.11 -13.22
N VAL A 48 -5.52 -6.32 -14.09
CA VAL A 48 -6.49 -5.29 -14.51
C VAL A 48 -7.36 -4.74 -13.37
N ASN A 49 -7.55 -5.49 -12.29
CA ASN A 49 -8.32 -5.06 -11.12
C ASN A 49 -7.45 -4.41 -10.03
N ARG A 50 -6.13 -4.27 -10.27
CA ARG A 50 -5.20 -3.72 -9.28
C ARG A 50 -4.61 -2.38 -9.73
N GLN A 51 -4.31 -1.57 -8.74
CA GLN A 51 -3.68 -0.28 -8.89
C GLN A 51 -2.52 -0.16 -7.92
N TRP A 52 -1.52 0.62 -8.32
CA TRP A 52 -0.43 1.05 -7.48
C TRP A 52 -0.71 2.47 -7.05
N ARG A 53 -0.89 2.64 -5.74
CA ARG A 53 -1.04 3.92 -5.08
C ARG A 53 0.30 4.29 -4.47
N ILE A 54 0.94 5.32 -5.00
CA ILE A 54 2.31 5.69 -4.63
C ILE A 54 2.28 6.93 -3.75
N LYS A 55 2.99 6.88 -2.62
CA LYS A 55 3.19 8.02 -1.71
C LYS A 55 4.68 8.24 -1.46
N LYS A 56 5.15 9.49 -1.50
CA LYS A 56 6.50 9.83 -1.07
C LYS A 56 6.55 10.00 0.44
N VAL A 57 7.40 9.21 1.10
CA VAL A 57 7.59 9.21 2.56
C VAL A 57 9.09 9.25 2.83
N ALA A 58 9.55 10.30 3.53
CA ALA A 58 10.96 10.48 3.90
C ALA A 58 11.95 10.30 2.74
N GLY A 59 11.66 10.92 1.59
CA GLY A 59 12.50 10.85 0.39
C GLY A 59 12.35 9.57 -0.44
N ARG A 60 11.59 8.58 0.03
CA ARG A 60 11.39 7.29 -0.65
C ARG A 60 9.97 7.11 -1.16
N CYS A 61 9.81 6.34 -2.24
CA CYS A 61 8.48 6.01 -2.78
C CYS A 61 7.92 4.76 -2.09
N LEU A 62 6.84 4.92 -1.33
CA LEU A 62 6.03 3.84 -0.80
C LEU A 62 5.00 3.43 -1.86
N LYS A 63 5.07 2.19 -2.31
CA LYS A 63 4.08 1.59 -3.20
C LYS A 63 3.07 0.78 -2.40
N ILE A 64 1.80 1.12 -2.55
CA ILE A 64 0.66 0.43 -1.97
C ILE A 64 -0.11 -0.23 -3.11
N VAL A 65 -0.08 -1.54 -3.17
CA VAL A 65 -0.85 -2.29 -4.17
C VAL A 65 -2.27 -2.47 -3.64
N THR A 66 -3.24 -1.95 -4.36
CA THR A 66 -4.65 -2.01 -3.99
C THR A 66 -5.46 -2.74 -5.07
N GLU A 67 -6.46 -3.49 -4.64
CA GLU A 67 -7.47 -4.09 -5.51
C GLU A 67 -8.82 -3.44 -5.21
N SER A 68 -9.55 -3.03 -6.25
CA SER A 68 -10.86 -2.40 -6.09
C SER A 68 -11.96 -3.42 -6.32
N SER A 69 -12.89 -3.55 -5.37
CA SER A 69 -14.11 -4.36 -5.51
C SER A 69 -15.29 -3.55 -5.00
N ASP A 70 -16.20 -3.19 -5.90
CA ASP A 70 -17.34 -2.32 -5.62
C ASP A 70 -16.91 -1.03 -4.90
N ASP A 71 -17.30 -0.89 -3.63
CA ASP A 71 -17.08 0.27 -2.79
C ASP A 71 -15.94 0.07 -1.76
N ILE A 72 -15.14 -1.00 -1.96
CA ILE A 72 -14.06 -1.43 -1.07
C ILE A 72 -12.72 -1.39 -1.81
N LEU A 73 -11.74 -0.72 -1.18
CA LEU A 73 -10.35 -0.73 -1.60
C LEU A 73 -9.57 -1.69 -0.68
N ILE A 74 -9.05 -2.77 -1.27
CA ILE A 74 -8.34 -3.82 -0.54
C ILE A 74 -6.84 -3.61 -0.70
N VAL A 75 -6.12 -3.38 0.39
CA VAL A 75 -4.66 -3.30 0.40
C VAL A 75 -4.07 -4.72 0.34
N VAL A 76 -3.43 -5.04 -0.78
CA VAL A 76 -2.85 -6.36 -1.06
C VAL A 76 -1.44 -6.45 -0.50
N THR A 77 -0.62 -5.42 -0.71
CA THR A 77 0.75 -5.36 -0.16
C THR A 77 1.28 -3.94 -0.16
N VAL A 78 2.30 -3.69 0.67
CA VAL A 78 2.98 -2.40 0.79
C VAL A 78 4.49 -2.60 0.84
N PHE A 79 5.23 -1.81 0.07
CA PHE A 79 6.70 -1.82 0.10
C PHE A 79 7.30 -0.52 -0.41
N PHE A 80 8.50 -0.18 0.06
CA PHE A 80 9.28 0.90 -0.54
C PHE A 80 9.91 0.43 -1.84
N LEU A 81 9.83 1.26 -2.88
CA LEU A 81 10.64 1.07 -4.09
C LEU A 81 12.11 1.27 -3.73
N ILE A 82 12.98 0.47 -4.34
CA ILE A 82 14.44 0.67 -4.25
C ILE A 82 14.72 1.96 -5.02
N GLU A 83 15.53 2.86 -4.44
CA GLU A 83 16.06 4.01 -5.16
C GLU A 83 16.87 3.46 -6.35
N VAL A 84 16.47 3.83 -7.56
CA VAL A 84 17.22 3.50 -8.78
C VAL A 84 18.45 4.40 -8.84
#